data_AF-A0AAD1ERR2-F1
#
_entry.id   AF-A0AAD1ERR2-F1
#
_cell.length_a   1.000
_cell.length_b   1.000
_cell.length_c   1.000
_cell.angle_alpha   90.00
_cell.angle_beta   90.00
_cell.angle_gamma   90.00
#
_symmetry.space_group_name_H-M   'P 1'
#
loop_
_entity.id
_entity.type
_entity.pdbx_description
1 polymer ?
#
loop_
_entity_poly.entity_id
_entity_poly.type
_entity_poly.pdbx_seq_one_letter_code
_entity_poly.pdbx_strand_id
1 'polypeptide(L)'
;MKKLKINIWTGIYNIFACVIFASSWFVIFSTAFSDAANKTNATGGAATFFYAVAWIGVVLNALALWQSYKHNISLVGGVLGVIGSLCFGLTAAMAFPAIVLLIIAIVFLFLQHPRNKAAA
;
A
#
# COMPACT_ATOMS: atom_id res chain seq x y z
N MET A 1 18.72 16.76 9.22
CA MET A 1 17.31 16.51 9.59
C MET A 1 17.18 15.07 10.07
N LYS A 2 16.56 14.82 11.23
CA LYS A 2 16.30 13.44 11.68
C LYS A 2 15.12 12.89 10.87
N LYS A 3 15.31 11.75 10.19
CA LYS A 3 14.24 11.13 9.41
C LYS A 3 13.06 10.76 10.31
N LEU A 4 11.84 11.05 9.85
CA LEU A 4 10.60 10.63 10.51
C LEU A 4 10.52 9.11 10.51
N LYS A 5 10.42 8.52 11.71
CA LYS A 5 10.30 7.08 11.88
C LYS A 5 9.04 6.53 11.19
N ILE A 6 7.92 7.27 11.23
CA ILE A 6 6.68 6.82 10.60
C ILE A 6 6.86 6.59 9.10
N ASN A 7 7.54 7.50 8.39
CA ASN A 7 7.75 7.37 6.95
C ASN A 7 8.61 6.16 6.62
N ILE A 8 9.64 5.88 7.44
CA ILE A 8 10.48 4.68 7.29
C ILE A 8 9.64 3.41 7.51
N TRP A 9 8.87 3.35 8.59
CA TRP A 9 8.01 2.19 8.89
C TRP A 9 6.93 1.98 7.84
N THR A 10 6.28 3.05 7.37
CA THR A 10 5.32 2.99 6.27
C THR A 10 6.00 2.54 4.97
N GLY A 11 7.23 2.97 4.69
CA GLY A 11 8.01 2.47 3.55
C GLY A 11 8.29 0.97 3.64
N ILE A 12 8.70 0.47 4.81
CA ILE A 12 8.89 -0.97 5.05
C ILE A 12 7.57 -1.75 4.87
N TYR A 13 6.49 -1.22 5.43
CA TYR A 13 5.16 -1.82 5.27
C TYR A 13 4.75 -1.90 3.80
N ASN A 14 4.98 -0.84 3.02
CA ASN A 14 4.65 -0.83 1.60
C ASN A 14 5.45 -1.89 0.82
N ILE A 15 6.71 -2.18 1.20
CA ILE A 15 7.48 -3.27 0.61
C ILE A 15 6.79 -4.61 0.86
N PHE A 16 6.40 -4.85 2.12
CA PHE A 16 5.62 -6.04 2.49
C PHE A 16 4.31 -6.13 1.70
N ALA A 17 3.56 -5.02 1.63
CA ALA A 17 2.30 -4.95 0.90
C ALA A 17 2.49 -5.27 -0.59
N CYS A 18 3.55 -4.79 -1.23
CA CYS A 18 3.86 -5.13 -2.63
C CYS A 18 4.03 -6.64 -2.84
N VAL A 19 4.75 -7.32 -1.94
CA VAL A 19 4.96 -8.78 -2.01
C VAL A 19 3.63 -9.52 -1.84
N ILE A 20 2.82 -9.10 -0.87
CA ILE A 20 1.49 -9.68 -0.62
C ILE A 20 0.55 -9.44 -1.82
N PHE A 21 0.56 -8.25 -2.41
CA PHE A 21 -0.29 -7.94 -3.55
C PHE A 21 0.14 -8.71 -4.80
N ALA A 22 1.44 -8.95 -4.99
CA ALA A 22 1.94 -9.76 -6.08
C ALA A 22 1.47 -11.22 -5.99
N SER A 23 1.33 -11.77 -4.78
CA SER A 23 0.82 -13.14 -4.59
C SER A 23 -0.70 -13.26 -4.63
N SER A 24 -1.42 -12.13 -4.56
CA SER A 24 -2.88 -12.12 -4.38
C SER A 24 -3.64 -12.85 -5.47
N TRP A 25 -3.28 -12.67 -6.74
CA TRP A 25 -3.95 -13.36 -7.85
C TRP A 25 -3.78 -14.87 -7.74
N PHE A 26 -2.57 -15.36 -7.48
CA PHE A 26 -2.31 -16.78 -7.35
C PHE A 26 -3.14 -17.41 -6.22
N VAL A 27 -3.23 -16.73 -5.07
CA VAL A 27 -3.98 -17.25 -3.92
C VAL A 27 -5.50 -17.17 -4.15
N ILE A 28 -6.02 -16.03 -4.64
CA ILE A 28 -7.46 -15.85 -4.88
C ILE A 28 -7.96 -16.80 -5.97
N PHE A 29 -7.22 -16.98 -7.07
CA PHE A 29 -7.61 -17.94 -8.12
C PHE A 29 -7.52 -19.39 -7.64
N SER A 30 -6.49 -19.73 -6.84
CA SER A 30 -6.35 -21.08 -6.27
C SER A 30 -7.49 -21.42 -5.31
N THR A 31 -7.86 -20.49 -4.43
CA THR A 31 -8.99 -20.70 -3.51
C THR A 31 -10.33 -20.73 -4.24
N ALA A 32 -10.50 -19.93 -5.29
CA ALA A 32 -11.69 -19.98 -6.14
C ALA A 32 -11.87 -21.34 -6.83
N PHE A 33 -10.79 -21.93 -7.36
CA PHE A 33 -10.82 -23.26 -7.95
C PHE A 33 -11.14 -24.34 -6.90
N SER A 34 -10.53 -24.25 -5.71
CA SER A 34 -10.80 -25.17 -4.60
C SER A 34 -12.24 -25.08 -4.12
N ASP A 35 -12.81 -23.88 -3.98
CA ASP A 35 -14.20 -23.67 -3.59
C ASP A 35 -15.17 -24.27 -4.61
N ALA A 36 -14.87 -24.13 -5.91
CA ALA A 36 -15.67 -24.76 -6.96
C ALA A 36 -15.62 -26.29 -6.92
N ALA A 37 -14.45 -26.88 -6.61
CA ALA A 37 -14.27 -28.33 -6.55
C ALA A 37 -14.84 -28.96 -5.27
N ASN A 38 -14.70 -28.27 -4.12
CA ASN A 38 -14.95 -28.83 -2.79
C ASN A 38 -16.15 -28.21 -2.06
N LYS A 39 -16.88 -27.27 -2.68
CA LYS A 39 -18.00 -26.53 -2.08
C LYS A 39 -17.64 -25.84 -0.76
N THR A 40 -16.42 -25.29 -0.69
CA THR A 40 -15.93 -24.52 0.47
C THR A 40 -16.16 -23.01 0.27
N ASN A 41 -15.82 -22.19 1.28
CA ASN A 41 -15.90 -20.72 1.23
C ASN A 41 -14.54 -20.04 1.50
N ALA A 42 -13.44 -20.68 1.10
CA ALA A 42 -12.07 -20.23 1.37
C ALA A 42 -11.71 -18.93 0.61
N THR A 43 -12.31 -18.69 -0.56
CA THR A 43 -12.09 -17.51 -1.40
C THR A 43 -12.45 -16.22 -0.68
N GLY A 44 -13.58 -16.22 0.04
CA GLY A 44 -14.02 -15.07 0.82
C GLY A 44 -13.03 -14.70 1.93
N GLY A 45 -12.49 -15.70 2.62
CA GLY A 45 -11.47 -15.52 3.66
C GLY A 45 -10.16 -14.98 3.11
N ALA A 46 -9.67 -15.55 2.00
CA ALA A 46 -8.46 -15.08 1.33
C ALA A 46 -8.61 -13.63 0.84
N ALA A 47 -9.71 -13.30 0.16
CA ALA A 47 -9.97 -11.94 -0.31
C ALA A 47 -10.04 -10.93 0.84
N THR A 48 -10.70 -11.30 1.95
CA THR A 48 -10.79 -10.46 3.16
C THR A 48 -9.41 -10.17 3.74
N PHE A 49 -8.50 -11.15 3.79
CA PHE A 49 -7.13 -10.94 4.25
C PHE A 49 -6.38 -9.92 3.39
N PHE A 50 -6.42 -10.07 2.06
CA PHE A 50 -5.73 -9.15 1.15
C PHE A 50 -6.30 -7.72 1.24
N TYR A 51 -7.63 -7.58 1.34
CA TYR A 51 -8.25 -6.28 1.52
C TYR A 51 -7.91 -5.66 2.88
N ALA A 52 -7.83 -6.45 3.96
CA ALA A 52 -7.40 -5.95 5.26
C ALA A 52 -5.98 -5.38 5.22
N VAL A 53 -5.04 -6.08 4.57
CA VAL A 53 -3.68 -5.56 4.32
C VAL A 53 -3.73 -4.24 3.55
N ALA A 54 -4.54 -4.14 2.50
CA ALA A 54 -4.65 -2.91 1.75
C ALA A 54 -5.18 -1.73 2.58
N TRP A 55 -6.24 -1.94 3.37
CA TRP A 55 -6.80 -0.90 4.23
C TRP A 55 -5.88 -0.46 5.36
N ILE A 56 -5.09 -1.39 5.93
CA ILE A 56 -4.00 -1.03 6.86
C ILE A 56 -2.98 -0.12 6.16
N GLY A 57 -2.61 -0.46 4.93
CA GLY A 57 -1.75 0.37 4.08
C GLY A 57 -2.29 1.78 3.86
N VAL A 58 -3.59 1.93 3.59
CA VAL A 58 -4.25 3.24 3.44
C VAL A 58 -4.04 4.08 4.70
N VAL A 59 -4.30 3.52 5.88
CA VAL A 59 -4.16 4.23 7.15
C VAL A 59 -2.71 4.64 7.41
N LEU A 60 -1.75 3.72 7.24
CA LEU A 60 -0.33 4.00 7.49
C LEU A 60 0.24 5.05 6.52
N ASN A 61 -0.17 5.02 5.26
CA ASN A 61 0.22 6.03 4.28
C ASN A 61 -0.43 7.39 4.56
N ALA A 62 -1.69 7.42 5.00
CA ALA A 62 -2.36 8.65 5.42
C ALA A 62 -1.69 9.29 6.65
N LEU A 63 -1.28 8.49 7.63
CA LEU A 63 -0.54 8.96 8.80
C LEU A 63 0.84 9.51 8.42
N ALA A 64 1.58 8.80 7.54
CA ALA A 64 2.86 9.28 7.02
C ALA A 64 2.70 10.58 6.23
N LEU A 65 1.64 10.71 5.43
CA LEU A 65 1.30 11.93 4.70
C LEU A 65 1.06 13.10 5.66
N TRP A 66 0.25 12.89 6.69
CA TRP A 66 -0.06 13.93 7.68
C TRP A 66 1.18 14.38 8.46
N GLN A 67 2.04 13.43 8.86
CA GLN A 67 3.29 13.79 9.53
C GLN A 67 4.27 14.50 8.59
N SER A 68 4.34 14.08 7.33
CA SER A 68 5.17 14.74 6.30
C SER A 68 4.73 16.19 6.07
N TYR A 69 3.41 16.44 6.07
CA TYR A 69 2.85 17.79 6.00
C TYR A 69 3.30 18.66 7.17
N LYS A 70 3.19 18.16 8.41
CA LYS A 70 3.61 18.91 9.62
C LYS A 70 5.11 19.23 9.65
N HIS A 71 5.95 18.39 9.05
CA HIS A 71 7.41 18.53 9.09
C HIS A 71 8.01 19.09 7.78
N ASN A 72 7.19 19.64 6.87
CA ASN A 72 7.62 20.18 5.57
C ASN A 72 8.44 19.19 4.72
N ILE A 73 8.08 17.91 4.76
CA ILE A 73 8.65 16.85 3.91
C ILE A 73 7.76 16.66 2.68
N SER A 74 8.33 16.20 1.57
CA SER A 74 7.60 15.87 0.35
C SER A 74 6.42 14.95 0.64
N LEU A 75 5.26 15.33 0.11
CA LEU A 75 4.00 14.62 0.28
C LEU A 75 3.83 13.50 -0.74
N VAL A 76 4.68 13.46 -1.78
CA VAL A 76 4.57 12.53 -2.92
C VAL A 76 4.52 11.08 -2.44
N GLY A 77 5.39 10.70 -1.49
CA GLY A 77 5.42 9.35 -0.94
C GLY A 77 4.12 8.97 -0.24
N GLY A 78 3.60 9.86 0.61
CA GLY A 78 2.34 9.62 1.31
C GLY A 78 1.14 9.55 0.37
N VAL A 79 1.04 10.47 -0.61
CA VAL A 79 -0.08 10.51 -1.57
C VAL A 79 -0.09 9.27 -2.45
N LEU A 80 1.04 8.94 -3.09
CA LEU A 80 1.13 7.75 -3.94
C LEU A 80 0.90 6.47 -3.14
N GLY A 81 1.36 6.44 -1.88
CA GLY A 81 1.12 5.32 -0.98
C GLY A 81 -0.37 5.11 -0.69
N VAL A 82 -1.09 6.18 -0.35
CA VAL A 82 -2.54 6.12 -0.11
C VAL A 82 -3.28 5.67 -1.37
N ILE A 83 -2.99 6.27 -2.53
CA ILE A 83 -3.66 5.92 -3.79
C ILE A 83 -3.36 4.47 -4.17
N GLY A 84 -2.10 4.04 -4.08
CA GLY A 84 -1.70 2.65 -4.37
C GLY A 84 -2.43 1.65 -3.46
N SER A 85 -2.48 1.90 -2.15
CA SER A 85 -3.23 1.05 -1.21
C SER A 85 -4.74 1.07 -1.50
N LEU A 86 -5.33 2.21 -1.86
CA LEU A 86 -6.74 2.30 -2.23
C LEU A 86 -7.06 1.54 -3.52
N CYS A 87 -6.19 1.62 -4.54
CA CYS A 87 -6.37 0.88 -5.78
C CYS A 87 -6.57 -0.61 -5.51
N PHE A 88 -5.70 -1.22 -4.69
CA PHE A 88 -5.86 -2.60 -4.29
C PHE A 88 -7.06 -2.82 -3.35
N GLY A 89 -7.25 -1.93 -2.38
CA GLY A 89 -8.30 -2.05 -1.37
C GLY A 89 -9.73 -2.01 -1.92
N LEU A 90 -9.92 -1.36 -3.07
CA LEU A 90 -11.19 -1.35 -3.80
C LEU A 90 -11.35 -2.56 -4.72
N THR A 91 -10.27 -3.04 -5.32
CA THR A 91 -10.30 -4.21 -6.20
C THR A 91 -8.94 -4.86 -6.36
N ALA A 92 -8.90 -6.19 -6.20
CA ALA A 92 -7.70 -6.98 -6.47
C ALA A 92 -7.26 -6.91 -7.95
N ALA A 93 -8.13 -6.52 -8.88
CA ALA A 93 -7.77 -6.34 -10.29
C ALA A 93 -6.73 -5.23 -10.51
N MET A 94 -6.68 -4.25 -9.60
CA MET A 94 -5.75 -3.12 -9.65
C MET A 94 -4.43 -3.41 -8.91
N ALA A 95 -4.11 -4.69 -8.65
CA ALA A 95 -2.89 -5.05 -7.93
C ALA A 95 -1.60 -4.58 -8.61
N PHE A 96 -1.50 -4.74 -9.94
CA PHE A 96 -0.31 -4.27 -10.66
C PHE A 96 -0.14 -2.74 -10.60
N PRO A 97 -1.16 -1.91 -10.94
CA PRO A 97 -1.09 -0.47 -10.71
C PRO A 97 -0.76 -0.09 -9.26
N ALA A 98 -1.37 -0.76 -8.28
CA ALA A 98 -1.12 -0.52 -6.86
C ALA A 98 0.35 -0.74 -6.50
N ILE A 99 0.96 -1.85 -6.95
CA ILE A 99 2.37 -2.17 -6.71
C ILE A 99 3.28 -1.09 -7.29
N VAL A 100 3.04 -0.63 -8.52
CA VAL A 100 3.84 0.43 -9.15
C VAL A 100 3.79 1.71 -8.32
N LEU A 101 2.60 2.15 -7.91
CA LEU A 101 2.43 3.35 -7.09
C LEU A 101 3.10 3.20 -5.72
N LEU A 102 3.00 2.02 -5.09
CA LEU A 102 3.64 1.73 -3.82
C LEU A 102 5.17 1.73 -3.93
N ILE A 103 5.75 1.19 -5.01
CA ILE A 103 7.21 1.25 -5.26
C ILE A 103 7.70 2.68 -5.32
N ILE A 104 7.00 3.54 -6.07
CA ILE A 104 7.35 4.96 -6.14
C ILE A 104 7.19 5.60 -4.76
N ALA A 105 6.09 5.30 -4.05
CA ALA A 105 5.85 5.79 -2.70
C ALA A 105 6.98 5.43 -1.73
N ILE A 106 7.48 4.18 -1.76
CA ILE A 106 8.58 3.68 -0.94
C ILE A 106 9.83 4.54 -1.12
N VAL A 107 10.21 4.82 -2.37
CA VAL A 107 11.38 5.64 -2.68
C VAL A 107 11.26 7.02 -2.03
N PHE A 108 10.12 7.70 -2.20
CA PHE A 108 9.91 9.03 -1.62
C PHE A 108 9.81 9.01 -0.09
N LEU A 109 9.21 7.98 0.50
CA LEU A 109 9.09 7.82 1.95
C LEU A 109 10.45 7.59 2.64
N PHE A 110 11.38 6.89 2.00
CA PHE A 110 12.74 6.73 2.52
C PHE A 110 13.64 7.94 2.29
N LEU A 111 13.51 8.59 1.13
CA LEU A 111 14.30 9.79 0.82
C LEU A 111 13.94 10.95 1.75
N GLN A 112 12.66 11.13 2.04
CA GLN A 112 12.14 12.24 2.86
C GLN A 112 12.67 13.61 2.39
N HIS A 113 12.66 13.82 1.08
CA HIS A 113 13.08 15.08 0.50
C HIS A 113 12.31 16.25 1.11
N PRO A 114 12.98 17.36 1.48
CA PRO A 114 12.29 18.55 1.94
C PRO A 114 11.33 19.03 0.85
N ARG A 115 10.15 19.49 1.27
CA ARG A 115 9.17 20.05 0.35
C ARG A 115 9.76 21.33 -0.24
N ASN A 116 10.10 21.29 -1.52
CA ASN A 116 10.59 22.49 -2.21
C ASN A 116 9.47 23.52 -2.19
N LYS A 117 9.73 24.73 -1.68
CA LYS A 117 8.78 25.85 -1.74
C LYS A 117 8.75 26.40 -3.17
N ALA A 118 8.24 25.63 -4.12
CA ALA A 118 7.81 26.18 -5.39
C ALA A 118 6.31 26.47 -5.25
N ALA A 119 5.94 27.75 -5.36
CA ALA A 119 4.64 28.36 -5.09
C ALA A 119 4.31 28.59 -3.59
N ALA A 120 4.82 29.72 -3.08
CA ALA A 120 4.07 30.57 -2.16
C ALA A 120 3.18 31.48 -3.00
#